data_AF-A0A518SE85-F1
#
_entry.id   AF-A0A518SE85-F1
#
_cell.length_a   1.000
_cell.length_b   1.000
_cell.length_c   1.000
_cell.angle_alpha   90.00
_cell.angle_beta   90.00
_cell.angle_gamma   90.00
#
_symmetry.space_group_name_H-M   'P 1'
#
loop_
_entity.id
_entity.type
_entity.pdbx_description
1 polymer ?
#
loop_
_entity_poly.entity_id
_entity_poly.type
_entity_poly.pdbx_seq_one_letter_code
_entity_poly.pdbx_strand_id
1 'polypeptide(L)'
;MFVGHETLAFALVALAALRLGRSRPEALALGVAAGAFAAVPDVDMVYAPAGLLGLDSASAFAAANAFWSASTVVHRAMTHSVVVAVPAALGFALAAHDSRTRLVAAPVLLALVGVAAVASGALGAFVMAVYVAAGALVAVLAARRLALAPREVAAVALAGLVSHPFGDLFTGEAPQFLYPLSGVVFDGRLALAADPTLHLLGAFGVELAAIWLGVLTYLHLTERSPWRHLNVRAAGGAAYALAAFVIAPPTLDTSYQFVFSVLAVGFVGVVPDWKRRLPPLSTATITGLAAITVAGLAYAVAYVAA
;
A
#
# COMPACT_ATOMS: atom_id res chain seq x y z
N MET A 1 2.61 4.13 -5.02
CA MET A 1 3.05 2.83 -4.45
C MET A 1 1.80 2.05 -4.09
N PHE A 2 1.78 0.72 -4.17
CA PHE A 2 0.49 0.01 -4.05
C PHE A 2 0.36 -0.92 -2.86
N VAL A 3 1.45 -1.48 -2.31
CA VAL A 3 1.31 -2.52 -1.24
C VAL A 3 2.34 -2.37 -0.09
N GLY A 4 3.35 -1.50 -0.25
CA GLY A 4 4.41 -1.32 0.74
C GLY A 4 3.93 -0.70 2.05
N HIS A 5 3.05 0.29 1.99
CA HIS A 5 2.59 1.02 3.17
C HIS A 5 1.71 0.18 4.08
N GLU A 6 0.89 -0.72 3.54
CA GLU A 6 0.07 -1.64 4.33
C GLU A 6 0.92 -2.67 5.04
N THR A 7 1.92 -3.23 4.34
CA THR A 7 2.85 -4.21 4.92
C THR A 7 3.77 -3.56 5.96
N LEU A 8 4.14 -2.30 5.77
CA LEU A 8 4.86 -1.49 6.76
C LEU A 8 4.00 -1.23 8.00
N ALA A 9 2.77 -0.75 7.83
CA ALA A 9 1.85 -0.50 8.94
C ALA A 9 1.59 -1.77 9.75
N PHE A 10 1.33 -2.88 9.04
CA PHE A 10 1.23 -4.21 9.65
C PHE A 10 2.44 -4.53 10.51
N ALA A 11 3.65 -4.41 9.95
CA ALA A 11 4.86 -4.81 10.63
C ALA A 11 5.16 -3.93 11.84
N LEU A 12 5.06 -2.60 11.69
CA LEU A 12 5.34 -1.65 12.77
C LEU A 12 4.42 -1.89 13.96
N VAL A 13 3.12 -2.03 13.73
CA VAL A 13 2.15 -2.26 14.80
C VAL A 13 2.32 -3.64 15.43
N ALA A 14 2.50 -4.70 14.63
CA ALA A 14 2.73 -6.04 15.13
C ALA A 14 3.99 -6.14 16.01
N LEU A 15 5.12 -5.61 15.54
CA LEU A 15 6.38 -5.63 16.28
C LEU A 15 6.30 -4.75 17.54
N ALA A 16 5.63 -3.59 17.46
CA ALA A 16 5.38 -2.76 18.63
C ALA A 16 4.52 -3.49 19.67
N ALA A 17 3.44 -4.17 19.25
CA ALA A 17 2.58 -4.94 20.15
C ALA A 17 3.35 -6.06 20.87
N LEU A 18 4.22 -6.79 20.15
CA LEU A 18 5.10 -7.78 20.76
C LEU A 18 6.04 -7.15 21.81
N ARG A 19 6.67 -6.02 21.49
CA ARG A 19 7.54 -5.31 22.43
C ARG A 19 6.82 -4.80 23.66
N LEU A 20 5.52 -4.51 23.53
CA LEU A 20 4.64 -4.12 24.64
C LEU A 20 4.09 -5.33 25.42
N GLY A 21 4.59 -6.54 25.16
CA GLY A 21 4.23 -7.75 25.91
C GLY A 21 2.92 -8.41 25.48
N ARG A 22 2.35 -8.02 24.32
CA ARG A 22 1.19 -8.73 23.76
C ARG A 22 1.60 -10.10 23.23
N SER A 23 0.66 -11.04 23.28
CA SER A 23 0.86 -12.36 22.69
C SER A 23 0.98 -12.28 21.16
N ARG A 24 1.60 -13.28 20.52
CA ARG A 24 1.73 -13.32 19.05
C ARG A 24 0.38 -13.24 18.32
N PRO A 25 -0.68 -13.96 18.75
CA PRO A 25 -1.99 -13.83 18.11
C PRO A 25 -2.58 -12.42 18.21
N GLU A 26 -2.45 -11.76 19.37
CA GLU A 26 -2.91 -10.37 19.55
C GLU A 26 -2.09 -9.39 18.69
N ALA A 27 -0.77 -9.54 18.66
CA ALA A 27 0.11 -8.72 17.82
C ALA A 27 -0.22 -8.91 16.33
N LEU A 28 -0.52 -10.13 15.91
CA LEU A 28 -0.97 -10.44 14.54
C LEU A 28 -2.31 -9.75 14.24
N ALA A 29 -3.28 -9.83 15.14
CA ALA A 29 -4.58 -9.18 14.99
C ALA A 29 -4.45 -7.65 14.86
N LEU A 30 -3.65 -7.02 15.73
CA LEU A 30 -3.37 -5.58 15.69
C LEU A 30 -2.66 -5.18 14.40
N GLY A 31 -1.65 -5.95 13.98
CA GLY A 31 -0.94 -5.72 12.72
C GLY A 31 -1.87 -5.84 11.51
N VAL A 32 -2.69 -6.89 11.42
CA VAL A 32 -3.66 -7.06 10.31
C VAL A 32 -4.63 -5.90 10.24
N ALA A 33 -5.15 -5.44 11.39
CA ALA A 33 -6.03 -4.28 11.43
C ALA A 33 -5.31 -3.00 10.98
N ALA A 34 -4.07 -2.78 11.41
CA ALA A 34 -3.27 -1.62 11.00
C ALA A 34 -2.99 -1.60 9.49
N GLY A 35 -2.61 -2.74 8.92
CA GLY A 35 -2.44 -2.88 7.47
C GLY A 35 -3.75 -2.65 6.71
N ALA A 36 -4.87 -3.17 7.22
CA ALA A 36 -6.18 -2.92 6.62
C ALA A 36 -6.58 -1.43 6.68
N PHE A 37 -6.30 -0.72 7.77
CA PHE A 37 -6.52 0.73 7.83
C PHE A 37 -5.57 1.53 6.95
N ALA A 38 -4.33 1.08 6.79
CA ALA A 38 -3.39 1.68 5.83
C ALA A 38 -3.83 1.48 4.37
N ALA A 39 -4.67 0.48 4.07
CA ALA A 39 -5.28 0.29 2.75
C ALA A 39 -6.53 1.15 2.52
N VAL A 40 -7.14 1.71 3.58
CA VAL A 40 -8.40 2.46 3.47
C VAL A 40 -8.26 3.69 2.57
N PRO A 41 -7.18 4.49 2.63
CA PRO A 41 -6.99 5.59 1.69
C PRO A 41 -7.07 5.18 0.22
N ASP A 42 -6.54 4.01 -0.16
CA ASP A 42 -6.48 3.54 -1.56
C ASP A 42 -7.85 3.26 -2.20
N VAL A 43 -8.91 3.17 -1.41
CA VAL A 43 -10.28 3.00 -1.95
C VAL A 43 -10.74 4.22 -2.74
N ASP A 44 -10.07 5.37 -2.61
CA ASP A 44 -10.30 6.53 -3.45
C ASP A 44 -10.06 6.21 -4.94
N MET A 45 -9.31 5.16 -5.27
CA MET A 45 -9.13 4.68 -6.64
C MET A 45 -10.41 4.13 -7.29
N VAL A 46 -11.51 3.97 -6.54
CA VAL A 46 -12.82 3.55 -7.08
C VAL A 46 -13.35 4.51 -8.15
N TYR A 47 -12.94 5.79 -8.17
CA TYR A 47 -13.37 6.71 -9.24
C TYR A 47 -12.51 6.59 -10.51
N ALA A 48 -11.34 5.97 -10.47
CA ALA A 48 -10.43 5.88 -11.61
C ALA A 48 -11.04 5.20 -12.86
N PRO A 49 -11.94 4.20 -12.75
CA PRO A 49 -12.70 3.68 -13.90
C PRO A 49 -13.60 4.72 -14.59
N ALA A 50 -14.01 5.80 -13.92
CA ALA A 50 -14.75 6.88 -14.57
C ALA A 50 -13.90 7.59 -15.63
N GLY A 51 -12.57 7.60 -15.50
CA GLY A 51 -11.65 8.08 -16.55
C GLY A 51 -11.64 7.23 -17.83
N LEU A 52 -12.24 6.04 -17.79
CA LEU A 52 -12.43 5.17 -18.97
C LEU A 52 -13.75 5.47 -19.69
N LEU A 53 -14.70 6.14 -19.04
CA LEU A 53 -16.01 6.49 -19.57
C LEU A 53 -15.88 7.70 -20.52
N GLY A 54 -15.46 7.43 -21.76
CA GLY A 54 -15.25 8.45 -22.79
C GLY A 54 -14.18 8.10 -23.82
N LEU A 55 -13.53 6.94 -23.69
CA LEU A 55 -12.47 6.51 -24.59
C LEU A 55 -12.95 5.40 -25.53
N ASP A 56 -12.95 5.69 -26.83
CA ASP A 56 -12.85 4.67 -27.88
C ASP A 56 -11.39 4.17 -27.96
N SER A 57 -10.90 3.50 -26.90
CA SER A 57 -9.49 3.10 -26.84
C SER A 57 -9.23 1.79 -27.59
N ALA A 58 -8.42 1.85 -28.65
CA ALA A 58 -8.02 0.68 -29.44
C ALA A 58 -6.84 -0.12 -28.82
N SER A 59 -6.26 0.31 -27.68
CA SER A 59 -5.14 -0.39 -27.04
C SER A 59 -5.19 -0.39 -25.51
N ALA A 60 -4.75 -1.50 -24.90
CA ALA A 60 -4.71 -1.67 -23.43
C ALA A 60 -3.78 -0.66 -22.72
N PHE A 61 -2.70 -0.23 -23.38
CA PHE A 61 -1.79 0.79 -22.84
C PHE A 61 -2.44 2.18 -22.78
N ALA A 62 -3.26 2.55 -23.77
CA ALA A 62 -3.99 3.81 -23.74
C ALA A 62 -5.04 3.84 -22.62
N ALA A 63 -5.77 2.73 -22.43
CA ALA A 63 -6.71 2.59 -21.31
C ALA A 63 -5.99 2.67 -19.94
N ALA A 64 -4.83 2.02 -19.81
CA ALA A 64 -4.01 2.11 -18.60
C ALA A 64 -3.56 3.56 -18.31
N ASN A 65 -3.05 4.27 -19.32
CA ASN A 65 -2.63 5.67 -19.16
C ASN A 65 -3.77 6.58 -18.70
N ALA A 66 -4.97 6.42 -19.27
CA ALA A 66 -6.12 7.21 -18.89
C ALA A 66 -6.61 6.92 -17.47
N PHE A 67 -6.65 5.64 -17.08
CA PHE A 67 -6.95 5.23 -15.71
C PHE A 67 -6.00 5.90 -14.72
N TRP A 68 -4.68 5.82 -14.95
CA TRP A 68 -3.68 6.39 -14.05
C TRP A 68 -3.68 7.93 -14.04
N SER A 69 -3.90 8.57 -15.19
CA SER A 69 -3.99 10.04 -15.25
C SER A 69 -5.22 10.57 -14.51
N ALA A 70 -6.35 9.86 -14.55
CA ALA A 70 -7.53 10.21 -13.77
C ALA A 70 -7.29 9.95 -12.27
N SER A 71 -6.61 8.84 -11.96
CA SER A 71 -6.34 8.44 -10.59
C SER A 71 -5.49 9.46 -9.83
N THR A 72 -4.59 10.21 -10.48
CA THR A 72 -3.72 11.19 -9.80
C THR A 72 -4.40 12.53 -9.45
N VAL A 73 -5.62 12.80 -9.90
CA VAL A 73 -6.27 14.14 -9.73
C VAL A 73 -6.79 14.38 -8.30
N VAL A 74 -7.24 13.33 -7.61
CA VAL A 74 -7.86 13.44 -6.27
C VAL A 74 -7.14 12.56 -5.23
N HIS A 75 -6.56 11.45 -5.67
CA HIS A 75 -5.64 10.63 -4.89
C HIS A 75 -4.46 11.49 -4.45
N ARG A 76 -4.12 11.44 -3.15
CA ARG A 76 -3.08 12.26 -2.47
C ARG A 76 -3.53 13.60 -1.87
N ALA A 77 -4.81 13.96 -1.97
CA ALA A 77 -5.37 15.06 -1.19
C ALA A 77 -5.98 14.56 0.12
N MET A 78 -7.30 14.45 0.19
CA MET A 78 -8.05 14.24 1.43
C MET A 78 -7.78 12.92 2.14
N THR A 79 -7.52 11.83 1.41
CA THR A 79 -7.27 10.48 1.96
C THR A 79 -5.87 10.32 2.53
N HIS A 80 -4.95 11.21 2.15
CA HIS A 80 -3.56 11.23 2.58
C HIS A 80 -3.27 12.31 3.65
N SER A 81 -4.34 12.89 4.23
CA SER A 81 -4.21 13.92 5.25
C SER A 81 -4.02 13.32 6.64
N VAL A 82 -2.95 13.73 7.34
CA VAL A 82 -2.76 13.40 8.76
C VAL A 82 -3.75 14.13 9.66
N VAL A 83 -4.27 15.28 9.19
CA VAL A 83 -5.32 16.04 9.90
C VAL A 83 -6.65 15.30 9.83
N VAL A 84 -6.98 14.66 8.70
CA VAL A 84 -8.18 13.81 8.55
C VAL A 84 -8.02 12.49 9.30
N ALA A 85 -6.82 11.91 9.33
CA ALA A 85 -6.55 10.61 9.96
C ALA A 85 -6.98 10.57 11.44
N VAL A 86 -6.80 11.65 12.21
CA VAL A 86 -7.14 11.72 13.64
C VAL A 86 -8.65 11.60 13.89
N PRO A 87 -9.52 12.52 13.39
CA PRO A 87 -10.96 12.40 13.54
C PRO A 87 -11.53 11.14 12.86
N ALA A 88 -10.93 10.68 11.76
CA ALA A 88 -11.31 9.41 11.13
C ALA A 88 -11.08 8.22 12.07
N ALA A 89 -9.89 8.11 12.68
CA ALA A 89 -9.57 7.04 13.63
C ALA A 89 -10.52 7.05 14.85
N LEU A 90 -10.89 8.23 15.36
CA LEU A 90 -11.89 8.36 16.42
C LEU A 90 -13.28 7.92 15.96
N GLY A 91 -13.72 8.35 14.78
CA GLY A 91 -14.99 7.93 14.19
C GLY A 91 -15.06 6.41 13.98
N PHE A 92 -13.96 5.80 13.53
CA PHE A 92 -13.84 4.36 13.35
C PHE A 92 -13.86 3.60 14.68
N ALA A 93 -13.20 4.12 15.72
CA ALA A 93 -13.28 3.58 17.06
C ALA A 93 -14.71 3.61 17.63
N LEU A 94 -15.43 4.72 17.44
CA LEU A 94 -16.85 4.83 17.79
C LEU A 94 -17.70 3.84 16.98
N ALA A 95 -17.39 3.62 15.71
CA ALA A 95 -18.10 2.66 14.87
C ALA A 95 -17.89 1.20 15.29
N ALA A 96 -16.78 0.92 15.99
CA ALA A 96 -16.45 -0.39 16.55
C ALA A 96 -17.15 -0.69 17.89
N HIS A 97 -17.81 0.29 18.52
CA HIS A 97 -18.59 0.08 19.74
C HIS A 97 -19.94 -0.62 19.50
N ASP A 98 -20.69 -0.85 20.58
CA ASP A 98 -22.06 -1.36 20.56
C ASP A 98 -23.05 -0.46 19.78
N SER A 99 -24.27 -0.94 19.59
CA SER A 99 -25.26 -0.31 18.71
C SER A 99 -25.65 1.12 19.11
N ARG A 100 -25.54 1.49 20.39
CA ARG A 100 -25.91 2.84 20.87
C ARG A 100 -24.77 3.83 20.66
N THR A 101 -23.54 3.48 21.05
CA THR A 101 -22.38 4.37 20.85
C THR A 101 -21.98 4.46 19.38
N ARG A 102 -22.25 3.43 18.58
CA ARG A 102 -22.05 3.45 17.13
C ARG A 102 -22.83 4.56 16.42
N LEU A 103 -23.97 5.00 16.96
CA LEU A 103 -24.73 6.13 16.41
C LEU A 103 -23.96 7.45 16.55
N VAL A 104 -23.08 7.57 17.54
CA VAL A 104 -22.23 8.76 17.77
C VAL A 104 -21.10 8.84 16.74
N ALA A 105 -20.75 7.74 16.07
CA ALA A 105 -19.79 7.77 14.96
C ALA A 105 -20.32 8.56 13.75
N ALA A 106 -21.64 8.51 13.52
CA ALA A 106 -22.27 9.12 12.35
C ALA A 106 -21.98 10.62 12.20
N PRO A 107 -22.20 11.49 13.21
CA PRO A 107 -21.90 12.91 13.07
C PRO A 107 -20.41 13.18 12.80
N VAL A 108 -19.50 12.43 13.41
CA VAL A 108 -18.05 12.60 13.17
C VAL A 108 -17.68 12.25 11.73
N LEU A 109 -18.13 11.09 11.24
CA LEU A 109 -17.82 10.62 9.89
C LEU A 109 -18.53 11.46 8.82
N LEU A 110 -19.78 11.89 9.06
CA LEU A 110 -20.51 12.78 8.17
C LEU A 110 -19.90 14.19 8.14
N ALA A 111 -19.34 14.68 9.26
CA ALA A 111 -18.61 15.94 9.27
C ALA A 111 -17.38 15.90 8.36
N LEU A 112 -16.64 14.79 8.32
CA LEU A 112 -15.52 14.63 7.38
C LEU A 112 -15.99 14.73 5.92
N VAL A 113 -17.10 14.05 5.58
CA VAL A 113 -17.71 14.14 4.24
C VAL A 113 -18.14 15.57 3.94
N GLY A 114 -18.78 16.26 4.89
CA GLY A 114 -19.19 17.65 4.73
C GLY A 114 -18.01 18.61 4.53
N VAL A 115 -16.93 18.44 5.28
CA VAL A 115 -15.69 19.22 5.12
C VAL A 115 -15.09 18.99 3.73
N ALA A 116 -15.01 17.72 3.28
CA ALA A 116 -14.53 17.41 1.93
C ALA A 116 -15.44 17.99 0.83
N ALA A 117 -16.76 18.00 1.06
CA ALA A 117 -17.72 18.61 0.15
C ALA A 117 -17.51 20.13 0.01
N VAL A 118 -17.25 20.82 1.12
CA VAL A 118 -17.00 22.27 1.12
C VAL A 118 -15.65 22.60 0.49
N ALA A 119 -14.60 21.83 0.82
CA ALA A 119 -13.23 22.11 0.36
C ALA A 119 -12.97 21.63 -1.08
N SER A 120 -13.67 20.60 -1.56
CA SER A 120 -13.35 19.92 -2.83
C SER A 120 -14.58 19.53 -3.66
N GLY A 121 -15.76 20.06 -3.31
CA GLY A 121 -16.99 19.86 -4.07
C GLY A 121 -17.55 18.44 -4.00
N ALA A 122 -18.44 18.11 -4.94
CA ALA A 122 -19.14 16.83 -4.98
C ALA A 122 -18.20 15.62 -5.09
N LEU A 123 -17.10 15.75 -5.84
CA LEU A 123 -16.12 14.67 -6.00
C LEU A 123 -15.38 14.39 -4.68
N GLY A 124 -14.96 15.43 -3.96
CA GLY A 124 -14.37 15.27 -2.63
C GLY A 124 -15.33 14.64 -1.63
N ALA A 125 -16.61 15.06 -1.66
CA ALA A 125 -17.65 14.44 -0.84
C ALA A 125 -17.80 12.94 -1.12
N PHE A 126 -17.84 12.56 -2.41
CA PHE A 126 -17.94 11.16 -2.83
C PHE A 126 -16.74 10.34 -2.36
N VAL A 127 -15.52 10.79 -2.64
CA VAL A 127 -14.29 10.10 -2.23
C VAL A 127 -14.23 9.93 -0.71
N MET A 128 -14.52 10.99 0.04
CA MET A 128 -14.56 10.92 1.49
C MET A 128 -15.65 9.98 2.00
N ALA A 129 -16.80 9.90 1.34
CA ALA A 129 -17.87 8.96 1.70
C ALA A 129 -17.44 7.50 1.51
N VAL A 130 -16.74 7.17 0.41
CA VAL A 130 -16.18 5.83 0.18
C VAL A 130 -15.11 5.52 1.22
N TYR A 131 -14.21 6.47 1.49
CA TYR A 131 -13.16 6.36 2.52
C TYR A 131 -13.75 6.06 3.92
N VAL A 132 -14.74 6.84 4.38
CA VAL A 132 -15.33 6.60 5.71
C VAL A 132 -16.13 5.29 5.76
N ALA A 133 -16.78 4.89 4.67
CA ALA A 133 -17.48 3.62 4.58
C ALA A 133 -16.51 2.42 4.67
N ALA A 134 -15.40 2.47 3.94
CA ALA A 134 -14.36 1.46 3.97
C ALA A 134 -13.70 1.38 5.36
N GLY A 135 -13.32 2.51 5.96
CA GLY A 135 -12.74 2.53 7.30
C GLY A 135 -13.71 2.05 8.39
N ALA A 136 -15.01 2.40 8.29
CA ALA A 136 -16.02 1.87 9.20
C ALA A 136 -16.22 0.36 9.03
N LEU A 137 -16.16 -0.17 7.80
CA LEU A 137 -16.19 -1.60 7.55
C LEU A 137 -14.99 -2.30 8.20
N VAL A 138 -13.77 -1.79 8.00
CA VAL A 138 -12.55 -2.30 8.64
C VAL A 138 -12.69 -2.28 10.17
N ALA A 139 -13.18 -1.20 10.75
CA ALA A 139 -13.40 -1.07 12.19
C ALA A 139 -14.38 -2.12 12.74
N VAL A 140 -15.50 -2.33 12.07
CA VAL A 140 -16.50 -3.34 12.45
C VAL A 140 -15.94 -4.75 12.32
N LEU A 141 -15.18 -5.03 11.26
CA LEU A 141 -14.53 -6.33 11.07
C LEU A 141 -13.44 -6.56 12.12
N ALA A 142 -12.64 -5.55 12.45
CA ALA A 142 -11.63 -5.63 13.50
C ALA A 142 -12.25 -5.95 14.86
N ALA A 143 -13.34 -5.27 15.23
CA ALA A 143 -14.05 -5.54 16.48
C ALA A 143 -14.66 -6.97 16.50
N ARG A 144 -15.29 -7.40 15.40
CA ARG A 144 -16.05 -8.66 15.37
C ARG A 144 -15.24 -9.91 15.07
N ARG A 145 -14.18 -9.78 14.27
CA ARG A 145 -13.38 -10.90 13.76
C ARG A 145 -12.02 -11.01 14.43
N LEU A 146 -11.48 -9.88 14.89
CA LEU A 146 -10.18 -9.81 15.56
C LEU A 146 -10.32 -9.51 17.07
N ALA A 147 -11.56 -9.35 17.56
CA ALA A 147 -11.88 -9.07 18.97
C ALA A 147 -11.15 -7.83 19.53
N LEU A 148 -10.84 -6.85 18.67
CA LEU A 148 -10.16 -5.63 19.10
C LEU A 148 -11.10 -4.71 19.88
N ALA A 149 -10.63 -4.20 21.01
CA ALA A 149 -11.34 -3.18 21.75
C ALA A 149 -11.39 -1.86 20.95
N PRO A 150 -12.39 -0.99 21.16
CA PRO A 150 -12.49 0.30 20.47
C PRO A 150 -11.23 1.18 20.58
N ARG A 151 -10.56 1.16 21.74
CA ARG A 151 -9.27 1.86 21.94
C ARG A 151 -8.14 1.29 21.07
N GLU A 152 -8.15 -0.03 20.84
CA GLU A 152 -7.17 -0.70 19.99
C GLU A 152 -7.47 -0.37 18.53
N VAL A 153 -8.76 -0.36 18.13
CA VAL A 153 -9.20 0.13 16.82
C VAL A 153 -8.74 1.58 16.59
N ALA A 154 -8.91 2.48 17.55
CA ALA A 154 -8.44 3.85 17.44
C ALA A 154 -6.92 3.92 17.18
N ALA A 155 -6.14 3.16 17.95
CA ALA A 155 -4.68 3.16 17.85
C ALA A 155 -4.18 2.59 16.52
N VAL A 156 -4.72 1.45 16.08
CA VAL A 156 -4.30 0.82 14.81
C VAL A 156 -4.84 1.57 13.59
N ALA A 157 -6.02 2.19 13.69
CA ALA A 157 -6.53 3.08 12.65
C ALA A 157 -5.64 4.30 12.50
N LEU A 158 -5.29 4.97 13.61
CA LEU A 158 -4.39 6.11 13.56
C LEU A 158 -3.03 5.73 12.98
N ALA A 159 -2.44 4.62 13.44
CA ALA A 159 -1.15 4.15 12.93
C ALA A 159 -1.20 3.85 11.42
N GLY A 160 -2.21 3.10 10.95
CA GLY A 160 -2.38 2.78 9.53
C GLY A 160 -2.57 4.04 8.69
N LEU A 161 -3.53 4.89 9.05
CA LEU A 161 -3.87 6.10 8.31
C LEU A 161 -2.75 7.14 8.29
N VAL A 162 -2.01 7.32 9.39
CA VAL A 162 -0.89 8.27 9.45
C VAL A 162 0.33 7.73 8.71
N SER A 163 0.56 6.42 8.69
CA SER A 163 1.70 5.85 7.97
C SER A 163 1.53 5.85 6.45
N HIS A 164 0.28 5.78 5.98
CA HIS A 164 -0.05 5.65 4.56
C HIS A 164 0.58 6.75 3.66
N PRO A 165 0.43 8.06 3.94
CA PRO A 165 0.88 9.13 3.03
C PRO A 165 2.38 9.14 2.79
N PHE A 166 3.17 8.62 3.74
CA PHE A 166 4.62 8.63 3.64
C PHE A 166 5.15 7.69 2.56
N GLY A 167 4.37 6.68 2.14
CA GLY A 167 4.73 5.83 1.01
C GLY A 167 4.89 6.65 -0.27
N ASP A 168 4.04 7.66 -0.48
CA ASP A 168 4.00 8.40 -1.74
C ASP A 168 5.08 9.49 -1.89
N LEU A 169 5.82 9.80 -0.82
CA LEU A 169 6.91 10.79 -0.84
C LEU A 169 8.00 10.49 -1.89
N PHE A 170 8.16 9.23 -2.29
CA PHE A 170 9.21 8.81 -3.22
C PHE A 170 8.74 8.61 -4.67
N THR A 171 7.43 8.56 -4.94
CA THR A 171 6.92 8.09 -6.25
C THR A 171 6.07 9.09 -7.02
N GLY A 172 5.70 10.22 -6.42
CA GLY A 172 4.91 11.24 -7.10
C GLY A 172 4.98 12.61 -6.42
N GLU A 173 4.02 13.48 -6.71
CA GLU A 173 3.88 14.74 -5.97
C GLU A 173 3.65 14.48 -4.49
N ALA A 174 4.17 15.38 -3.65
CA ALA A 174 4.02 15.28 -2.21
C ALA A 174 2.53 15.34 -1.82
N PRO A 175 2.05 14.42 -0.96
CA PRO A 175 0.68 14.48 -0.49
C PRO A 175 0.34 15.79 0.22
N GLN A 176 -0.94 16.18 0.18
CA GLN A 176 -1.44 17.33 0.96
C GLN A 176 -1.66 16.93 2.43
N PHE A 177 -0.56 16.72 3.16
CA PHE A 177 -0.57 16.24 4.55
C PHE A 177 -1.52 17.01 5.48
N LEU A 178 -1.68 18.32 5.26
CA LEU A 178 -2.46 19.20 6.12
C LEU A 178 -3.89 19.46 5.63
N TYR A 179 -4.34 18.84 4.53
CA TYR A 179 -5.69 19.03 4.01
C TYR A 179 -6.75 18.86 5.12
N PRO A 180 -7.79 19.72 5.21
CA PRO A 180 -8.14 20.80 4.27
C PRO A 180 -7.44 22.13 4.56
N LEU A 181 -6.51 22.16 5.50
CA LEU A 181 -5.75 23.37 5.84
C LEU A 181 -4.74 23.66 4.73
N SER A 182 -4.52 24.94 4.46
CA SER A 182 -3.43 25.38 3.59
C SER A 182 -2.10 25.22 4.33
N GLY A 183 -1.16 24.49 3.72
CA GLY A 183 0.19 24.35 4.23
C GLY A 183 0.96 23.28 3.49
N VAL A 184 2.23 23.58 3.20
CA VAL A 184 3.15 22.67 2.50
C VAL A 184 4.12 22.11 3.53
N VAL A 185 4.06 20.79 3.75
CA VAL A 185 5.04 20.09 4.62
C VAL A 185 6.27 19.71 3.81
N PHE A 186 6.06 19.24 2.58
CA PHE A 186 7.10 18.88 1.64
C PHE A 186 6.82 19.58 0.31
N ASP A 187 7.78 20.34 -0.19
CA ASP A 187 7.67 21.12 -1.45
C ASP A 187 8.09 20.28 -2.66
N GLY A 188 7.55 19.07 -2.74
CA GLY A 188 7.88 18.07 -3.76
C GLY A 188 8.34 16.73 -3.20
N ARG A 189 8.65 15.81 -4.13
CA ARG A 189 9.09 14.45 -3.81
C ARG A 189 10.47 14.43 -3.16
N LEU A 190 10.71 13.43 -2.32
CA LEU A 190 12.03 13.16 -1.78
C LEU A 190 12.85 12.36 -2.81
N ALA A 191 13.78 13.04 -3.49
CA ALA A 191 14.66 12.41 -4.47
C ALA A 191 15.73 11.56 -3.79
N LEU A 192 15.76 10.25 -4.11
CA LEU A 192 16.78 9.31 -3.63
C LEU A 192 18.07 9.35 -4.46
N ALA A 193 17.96 9.79 -5.72
CA ALA A 193 19.07 9.97 -6.65
C ALA A 193 18.74 11.10 -7.65
N ALA A 194 19.77 11.75 -8.19
CA ALA A 194 19.60 12.73 -9.27
C ALA A 194 19.24 12.05 -10.59
N ASP A 195 19.75 10.83 -10.82
CA ASP A 195 19.40 10.01 -11.96
C ASP A 195 17.95 9.49 -11.82
N PRO A 196 17.06 9.73 -12.81
CA PRO A 196 15.66 9.33 -12.73
C PRO A 196 15.44 7.82 -12.61
N THR A 197 16.30 7.00 -13.22
CA THR A 197 16.20 5.53 -13.18
C THR A 197 16.68 4.99 -11.83
N LEU A 198 17.80 5.49 -11.32
CA LEU A 198 18.26 5.15 -9.97
C LEU A 198 17.27 5.62 -8.90
N HIS A 199 16.59 6.75 -9.09
CA HIS A 199 15.54 7.19 -8.18
C HIS A 199 14.35 6.22 -8.18
N LEU A 200 13.86 5.80 -9.35
CA LEU A 200 12.81 4.78 -9.46
C LEU A 200 13.23 3.47 -8.78
N LEU A 201 14.45 2.98 -9.05
CA LEU A 201 14.97 1.74 -8.45
C LEU A 201 15.12 1.86 -6.93
N GLY A 202 15.53 3.02 -6.44
CA GLY A 202 15.57 3.33 -5.00
C GLY A 202 14.19 3.29 -4.37
N ALA A 203 13.20 3.95 -4.99
CA ALA A 203 11.81 3.95 -4.49
C ALA A 203 11.21 2.53 -4.49
N PHE A 204 11.46 1.78 -5.56
CA PHE A 204 11.10 0.36 -5.65
C PHE A 204 11.78 -0.49 -4.56
N GLY A 205 13.05 -0.22 -4.26
CA GLY A 205 13.78 -0.88 -3.19
C GLY A 205 13.21 -0.59 -1.80
N VAL A 206 12.79 0.66 -1.53
CA VAL A 206 12.10 1.04 -0.29
C VAL A 206 10.77 0.30 -0.17
N GLU A 207 9.98 0.24 -1.24
CA GLU A 207 8.71 -0.48 -1.25
C GLU A 207 8.91 -1.99 -1.03
N LEU A 208 9.90 -2.60 -1.68
CA LEU A 208 10.26 -4.00 -1.45
C LEU A 208 10.74 -4.26 -0.01
N ALA A 209 11.49 -3.35 0.59
CA ALA A 209 11.94 -3.48 1.97
C ALA A 209 10.76 -3.48 2.94
N ALA A 210 9.76 -2.62 2.70
CA ALA A 210 8.52 -2.60 3.47
C ALA A 210 7.72 -3.92 3.35
N ILE A 211 7.60 -4.45 2.13
CA ILE A 211 6.95 -5.74 1.86
C ILE A 211 7.69 -6.87 2.59
N TRP A 212 9.02 -6.93 2.48
CA TRP A 212 9.84 -7.91 3.17
C TRP A 212 9.70 -7.80 4.69
N LEU A 213 9.68 -6.59 5.24
CA LEU A 213 9.47 -6.38 6.67
C LEU A 213 8.12 -6.94 7.13
N GLY A 214 7.06 -6.72 6.35
CA GLY A 214 5.74 -7.34 6.58
C GLY A 214 5.78 -8.87 6.55
N VAL A 215 6.36 -9.44 5.49
CA VAL A 215 6.47 -10.90 5.32
C VAL A 215 7.28 -11.53 6.45
N LEU A 216 8.45 -10.97 6.79
CA LEU A 216 9.30 -11.47 7.86
C LEU A 216 8.63 -11.33 9.23
N THR A 217 7.89 -10.25 9.47
CA THR A 217 7.09 -10.08 10.69
C THR A 217 5.99 -11.14 10.80
N TYR A 218 5.27 -11.42 9.70
CA TYR A 218 4.27 -12.49 9.65
C TYR A 218 4.90 -13.86 9.95
N LEU A 219 6.03 -14.18 9.31
CA LEU A 219 6.73 -15.44 9.54
C LEU A 219 7.22 -15.55 10.99
N HIS A 220 7.74 -14.46 11.56
CA HIS A 220 8.16 -14.41 12.95
C HIS A 220 6.99 -14.66 13.92
N LEU A 221 5.86 -13.99 13.70
CA LEU A 221 4.64 -14.16 14.52
C LEU A 221 4.02 -15.55 14.41
N THR A 222 4.18 -16.20 13.26
CA THR A 222 3.66 -17.55 13.01
C THR A 222 4.69 -18.65 13.24
N GLU A 223 5.87 -18.29 13.77
CA GLU A 223 6.98 -19.19 14.09
C GLU A 223 7.45 -20.03 12.87
N ARG A 224 7.40 -19.41 11.69
CA ARG A 224 7.83 -20.00 10.42
C ARG A 224 9.21 -19.48 10.02
N SER A 225 10.01 -20.35 9.43
CA SER A 225 11.33 -19.99 8.93
C SER A 225 11.25 -19.56 7.45
N PRO A 226 11.78 -18.38 7.07
CA PRO A 226 11.77 -17.95 5.67
C PRO A 226 12.57 -18.90 4.76
N TRP A 227 13.68 -19.45 5.27
CA TRP A 227 14.58 -20.33 4.52
C TRP A 227 13.92 -21.63 4.06
N ARG A 228 12.90 -22.11 4.77
CA ARG A 228 12.15 -23.32 4.39
C ARG A 228 11.22 -23.09 3.19
N HIS A 229 10.99 -21.84 2.83
CA HIS A 229 10.06 -21.43 1.77
C HIS A 229 10.77 -20.80 0.57
N LEU A 230 12.08 -20.56 0.67
CA LEU A 230 12.87 -20.01 -0.42
C LEU A 230 13.34 -21.12 -1.35
N ASN A 231 13.10 -20.96 -2.66
CA ASN A 231 13.57 -21.88 -3.68
C ASN A 231 14.67 -21.23 -4.54
N VAL A 232 15.65 -22.02 -4.97
CA VAL A 232 16.76 -21.60 -5.86
C VAL A 232 16.26 -20.96 -7.16
N ARG A 233 15.05 -21.30 -7.60
CA ARG A 233 14.38 -20.69 -8.76
C ARG A 233 14.32 -19.16 -8.69
N ALA A 234 14.32 -18.57 -7.49
CA ALA A 234 14.41 -17.12 -7.32
C ALA A 234 15.63 -16.51 -8.04
N ALA A 235 16.73 -17.25 -8.17
CA ALA A 235 17.92 -16.81 -8.91
C ALA A 235 17.63 -16.56 -10.40
N GLY A 236 16.58 -17.16 -10.97
CA GLY A 236 16.14 -16.90 -12.34
C GLY A 236 15.77 -15.43 -12.58
N GLY A 237 15.44 -14.67 -11.53
CA GLY A 237 15.23 -13.23 -11.63
C GLY A 237 16.45 -12.46 -12.13
N ALA A 238 17.67 -13.01 -11.97
CA ALA A 238 18.89 -12.38 -12.47
C ALA A 238 18.90 -12.19 -14.00
N ALA A 239 18.13 -13.00 -14.74
CA ALA A 239 17.98 -12.85 -16.18
C ALA A 239 17.35 -11.49 -16.57
N TYR A 240 16.65 -10.82 -15.64
CA TYR A 240 16.08 -9.50 -15.85
C TYR A 240 17.15 -8.40 -16.02
N ALA A 241 18.42 -8.66 -15.68
CA ALA A 241 19.54 -7.78 -16.04
C ALA A 241 19.61 -7.48 -17.54
N LEU A 242 19.22 -8.44 -18.39
CA LEU A 242 19.21 -8.26 -19.85
C LEU A 242 18.29 -7.13 -20.30
N ALA A 243 17.24 -6.83 -19.53
CA ALA A 243 16.31 -5.74 -19.83
C ALA A 243 17.00 -4.36 -19.84
N ALA A 244 18.07 -4.17 -19.06
CA ALA A 244 18.82 -2.92 -19.01
C ALA A 244 19.49 -2.57 -20.35
N PHE A 245 19.74 -3.56 -21.21
CA PHE A 245 20.41 -3.36 -22.50
C PHE A 245 19.45 -3.22 -23.69
N VAL A 246 18.18 -3.60 -23.53
CA VAL A 246 17.21 -3.68 -24.64
C VAL A 246 15.97 -2.83 -24.44
N ILE A 247 15.74 -2.32 -23.22
CA ILE A 247 14.63 -1.43 -22.88
C ILE A 247 15.20 -0.07 -22.51
N ALA A 248 14.50 1.01 -22.90
CA ALA A 248 14.83 2.34 -22.44
C ALA A 248 14.82 2.39 -20.89
N PRO A 249 15.79 3.08 -20.25
CA PRO A 249 15.83 3.20 -18.80
C PRO A 249 14.51 3.77 -18.25
N PRO A 250 13.83 3.06 -17.33
CA PRO A 250 12.54 3.49 -16.83
C PRO A 250 12.70 4.66 -15.85
N THR A 251 11.68 5.51 -15.78
CA THR A 251 11.57 6.62 -14.83
C THR A 251 10.25 6.51 -14.07
N LEU A 252 9.96 7.44 -13.14
CA LEU A 252 8.65 7.46 -12.47
C LEU A 252 7.48 7.58 -13.47
N ASP A 253 7.66 8.31 -14.57
CA ASP A 253 6.63 8.53 -15.61
C ASP A 253 6.30 7.23 -16.37
N THR A 254 7.26 6.32 -16.48
CA THR A 254 7.10 5.00 -17.13
C THR A 254 7.13 3.85 -16.11
N SER A 255 6.97 4.17 -14.82
CA SER A 255 7.15 3.22 -13.71
C SER A 255 6.26 1.99 -13.84
N TYR A 256 5.02 2.13 -14.33
CA TYR A 256 4.11 1.01 -14.53
C TYR A 256 4.69 -0.06 -15.48
N GLN A 257 5.46 0.32 -16.51
CA GLN A 257 6.09 -0.62 -17.45
C GLN A 257 7.15 -1.46 -16.75
N PHE A 258 7.99 -0.80 -15.95
CA PHE A 258 9.00 -1.45 -15.11
C PHE A 258 8.35 -2.35 -14.05
N VAL A 259 7.37 -1.84 -13.31
CA VAL A 259 6.69 -2.56 -12.22
C VAL A 259 5.95 -3.78 -12.76
N PHE A 260 5.17 -3.66 -13.84
CA PHE A 260 4.47 -4.82 -14.40
C PHE A 260 5.43 -5.90 -14.91
N SER A 261 6.53 -5.51 -15.56
CA SER A 261 7.50 -6.46 -16.08
C SER A 261 8.33 -7.13 -14.98
N VAL A 262 8.74 -6.41 -13.93
CA VAL A 262 9.45 -7.02 -12.79
C VAL A 262 8.51 -7.89 -11.94
N LEU A 263 7.25 -7.50 -11.74
CA LEU A 263 6.26 -8.35 -11.07
C LEU A 263 6.01 -9.65 -11.84
N ALA A 264 6.08 -9.61 -13.18
CA ALA A 264 5.97 -10.81 -14.00
C ALA A 264 7.09 -11.83 -13.70
N VAL A 265 8.27 -11.39 -13.28
CA VAL A 265 9.35 -12.28 -12.82
C VAL A 265 8.94 -13.06 -11.57
N GLY A 266 8.08 -12.47 -10.71
CA GLY A 266 7.55 -13.13 -9.52
C GLY A 266 6.77 -14.43 -9.80
N PHE A 267 6.25 -14.62 -11.02
CA PHE A 267 5.56 -15.86 -11.40
C PHE A 267 6.45 -17.10 -11.33
N VAL A 268 7.78 -16.95 -11.28
CA VAL A 268 8.71 -18.04 -11.00
C VAL A 268 8.36 -18.78 -9.70
N GLY A 269 7.77 -18.09 -8.72
CA GLY A 269 7.30 -18.67 -7.47
C GLY A 269 6.16 -19.68 -7.63
N VAL A 270 5.30 -19.54 -8.64
CA VAL A 270 4.14 -20.43 -8.86
C VAL A 270 4.38 -21.52 -9.91
N VAL A 271 5.58 -21.60 -10.48
CA VAL A 271 5.92 -22.63 -11.47
C VAL A 271 5.82 -24.02 -10.83
N PRO A 272 5.10 -24.98 -11.42
CA PRO A 272 5.03 -26.34 -10.90
C PRO A 272 6.39 -27.03 -10.78
N ASP A 273 6.50 -28.03 -9.91
CA ASP A 273 7.64 -28.94 -9.92
C ASP A 273 7.58 -29.90 -11.14
N TRP A 274 8.60 -30.75 -11.29
CA TRP A 274 8.65 -31.74 -12.37
C TRP A 274 7.50 -32.75 -12.32
N LYS A 275 6.86 -32.91 -11.16
CA LYS A 275 5.66 -33.74 -10.96
C LYS A 275 4.37 -32.95 -11.20
N ARG A 276 4.45 -31.74 -11.77
CA ARG A 276 3.33 -30.82 -12.04
C ARG A 276 2.55 -30.41 -10.79
N ARG A 277 3.19 -30.42 -9.61
CA ARG A 277 2.58 -29.94 -8.36
C ARG A 277 2.91 -28.46 -8.16
N LEU A 278 1.88 -27.67 -7.89
CA LEU A 278 2.05 -26.27 -7.53
C LEU A 278 2.73 -26.16 -6.15
N PRO A 279 3.67 -25.21 -5.97
CA PRO A 279 4.25 -24.94 -4.66
C PRO A 279 3.18 -24.48 -3.65
N PRO A 280 3.35 -24.79 -2.36
CA PRO A 280 2.51 -24.20 -1.31
C PRO A 280 2.55 -22.67 -1.39
N LEU A 281 1.43 -22.00 -1.06
CA LEU A 281 1.30 -20.55 -1.19
C LEU A 281 2.45 -19.78 -0.53
N SER A 282 2.88 -20.18 0.68
CA SER A 282 4.01 -19.52 1.36
C SER A 282 5.33 -19.63 0.59
N THR A 283 5.60 -20.79 0.01
CA THR A 283 6.79 -21.03 -0.84
C THR A 283 6.69 -20.22 -2.13
N ALA A 284 5.51 -20.19 -2.75
CA ALA A 284 5.28 -19.43 -3.97
C ALA A 284 5.47 -17.92 -3.75
N THR A 285 4.87 -17.37 -2.70
CA THR A 285 4.98 -15.95 -2.35
C THR A 285 6.43 -15.57 -2.02
N ILE A 286 7.12 -16.34 -1.16
CA ILE A 286 8.49 -16.02 -0.74
C ILE A 286 9.48 -16.17 -1.91
N THR A 287 9.33 -17.20 -2.73
CA THR A 287 10.17 -17.39 -3.92
C THR A 287 9.92 -16.31 -4.97
N GLY A 288 8.65 -15.95 -5.21
CA GLY A 288 8.30 -14.87 -6.15
C GLY A 288 8.83 -13.51 -5.70
N LEU A 289 8.65 -13.16 -4.42
CA LEU A 289 9.17 -11.92 -3.85
C LEU A 289 10.72 -11.87 -3.91
N ALA A 290 11.38 -12.99 -3.63
CA ALA A 290 12.83 -13.11 -3.78
C ALA A 290 13.26 -12.95 -5.25
N ALA A 291 12.54 -13.53 -6.20
CA ALA A 291 12.82 -13.37 -7.63
C ALA A 291 12.70 -11.92 -8.08
N ILE A 292 11.66 -11.20 -7.63
CA ILE A 292 11.46 -9.76 -7.88
C ILE A 292 12.61 -8.95 -7.30
N THR A 293 13.05 -9.29 -6.07
CA THR A 293 14.18 -8.62 -5.40
C THR A 293 15.48 -8.82 -6.19
N VAL A 294 15.77 -10.05 -6.60
CA VAL A 294 16.94 -10.38 -7.42
C VAL A 294 16.87 -9.66 -8.77
N ALA A 295 15.71 -9.60 -9.41
CA ALA A 295 15.51 -8.92 -10.69
C ALA A 295 15.78 -7.42 -10.60
N GLY A 296 15.25 -6.74 -9.57
CA GLY A 296 15.50 -5.32 -9.36
C GLY A 296 16.98 -5.02 -9.11
N LEU A 297 17.65 -5.83 -8.27
CA LEU A 297 19.09 -5.70 -8.02
C LEU A 297 19.92 -5.97 -9.29
N ALA A 298 19.59 -7.01 -10.04
CA ALA A 298 20.31 -7.37 -11.26
C ALA A 298 20.16 -6.29 -12.34
N TYR A 299 18.97 -5.70 -12.49
CA TYR A 299 18.74 -4.55 -13.36
C TYR A 299 19.57 -3.34 -12.91
N ALA A 300 19.55 -3.01 -11.62
CA ALA A 300 20.30 -1.87 -11.08
C ALA A 300 21.81 -2.01 -11.32
N VAL A 301 22.37 -3.21 -11.08
CA VAL A 301 23.79 -3.49 -11.33
C VAL A 301 24.12 -3.37 -12.82
N ALA A 302 23.31 -3.96 -13.69
CA ALA A 302 23.52 -3.87 -15.14
C ALA A 302 23.42 -2.44 -15.66
N TYR A 303 22.46 -1.65 -15.16
CA TYR A 303 22.27 -0.26 -15.53
C TYR A 303 23.46 0.63 -15.14
N VAL A 304 24.02 0.44 -13.94
CA VAL A 304 25.20 1.21 -13.48
C VAL A 304 26.49 0.79 -14.19
N ALA A 305 26.57 -0.46 -14.66
CA ALA A 305 27.76 -0.99 -15.33
C ALA A 305 27.81 -0.72 -16.85
N ALA A 306 26.69 -0.34 -17.45
CA ALA A 306 26.55 -0.03 -18.88
C ALA A 306 26.92 1.43 -19.17
#